data_AF-A0A6B2VBK6-F1
#
_entry.id   AF-A0A6B2VBK6-F1
#
_cell.length_a   1.000
_cell.length_b   1.000
_cell.length_c   1.000
_cell.angle_alpha   90.00
_cell.angle_beta   90.00
_cell.angle_gamma   90.00
#
_symmetry.space_group_name_H-M   'P 1'
#
loop_
_entity.id
_entity.type
_entity.pdbx_description
1 polymer ?
#
loop_
_entity_poly.entity_id
_entity_poly.type
_entity_poly.pdbx_seq_one_letter_code
_entity_poly.pdbx_strand_id
1 'polypeptide(L)'
;MSWRYDLYVCDCGYERPEEHDGTCGAWRHAGTWLNDGFRDAFKAAAREAHAYVETTSPHTGNKIVSFKHINGGGLCEICGPATGRRGPWTRSVAFQKFMCAECAAGLQAASDDISKSMGVTRWRSVRPVLDDAEL
;
A
#
# COMPACT_ATOMS: atom_id res chain seq x y z
N MET A 1 -19.02 -17.96 5.91
CA MET A 1 -18.21 -16.83 6.43
C MET A 1 -17.60 -16.13 5.24
N SER A 2 -17.53 -14.79 5.26
CA SER A 2 -17.10 -13.98 4.11
C SER A 2 -15.84 -13.20 4.42
N TRP A 3 -14.94 -13.08 3.44
CA TRP A 3 -13.90 -12.06 3.50
C TRP A 3 -14.54 -10.69 3.60
N ARG A 4 -13.92 -9.79 4.37
CA ARG A 4 -14.41 -8.42 4.58
C ARG A 4 -13.29 -7.43 4.31
N TYR A 5 -13.60 -6.35 3.60
CA TYR A 5 -12.69 -5.30 3.20
C TYR A 5 -13.27 -3.97 3.66
N ASP A 6 -12.64 -3.35 4.65
CA ASP A 6 -13.08 -2.08 5.21
C ASP A 6 -12.19 -0.94 4.71
N LEU A 7 -12.82 0.08 4.14
CA LEU A 7 -12.13 1.31 3.73
C LEU A 7 -12.07 2.28 4.91
N TYR A 8 -10.89 2.81 5.15
CA TYR A 8 -10.65 3.92 6.07
C TYR A 8 -10.01 5.07 5.32
N VAL A 9 -10.54 6.28 5.53
CA VAL A 9 -10.09 7.51 4.91
C VAL A 9 -9.56 8.45 5.99
N CYS A 10 -8.44 9.12 5.73
CA CYS A 10 -7.88 10.08 6.68
C CYS A 10 -8.87 11.22 6.89
N ASP A 11 -9.12 11.56 8.16
CA ASP A 11 -9.93 12.71 8.56
C ASP A 11 -9.08 13.72 9.36
N CYS A 12 -7.78 13.73 9.05
CA CYS A 12 -6.76 14.50 9.73
C CYS A 12 -6.77 16.00 9.37
N GLY A 13 -7.54 16.40 8.35
CA GLY A 13 -7.66 17.79 7.91
C GLY A 13 -6.44 18.35 7.15
N TYR A 14 -5.42 17.53 6.88
CA TYR A 14 -4.28 17.94 6.05
C TYR A 14 -4.66 17.98 4.57
N GLU A 15 -4.40 19.12 3.92
CA GLU A 15 -4.70 19.31 2.50
C GLU A 15 -3.49 18.97 1.62
N ARG A 16 -2.27 18.96 2.18
CA ARG A 16 -1.03 18.74 1.42
C ARG A 16 -0.32 17.43 1.80
N PRO A 17 0.19 16.67 0.82
CA PRO A 17 0.98 15.46 1.08
C PRO A 17 2.19 15.68 1.99
N GLU A 18 2.89 16.81 1.86
CA GLU A 18 4.05 17.15 2.69
C GLU A 18 3.73 17.33 4.17
N GLU A 19 2.52 17.80 4.50
CA GLU A 19 2.02 17.93 5.88
C GLU A 19 1.66 16.56 6.48
N HIS A 20 1.60 15.54 5.63
CA HIS A 20 1.13 14.23 5.95
C HIS A 20 2.28 13.21 5.84
N ASP A 21 3.07 13.00 6.90
CA ASP A 21 4.19 12.04 6.92
C ASP A 21 3.76 10.56 6.83
N GLY A 22 2.46 10.29 6.94
CA GLY A 22 1.87 8.96 6.93
C GLY A 22 1.33 8.52 8.29
N THR A 23 1.54 9.34 9.33
CA THR A 23 0.92 9.20 10.65
C THR A 23 -0.39 9.99 10.69
N CYS A 24 -1.51 9.28 10.59
CA CYS A 24 -2.82 9.89 10.78
C CYS A 24 -3.29 9.64 12.20
N GLY A 25 -3.73 10.69 12.89
CA GLY A 25 -4.39 10.56 14.19
C GLY A 25 -5.87 10.21 14.11
N ALA A 26 -6.51 10.43 12.95
CA ALA A 26 -7.95 10.24 12.76
C ALA A 26 -8.25 9.50 11.45
N TRP A 27 -9.05 8.44 11.57
CA TRP A 27 -9.49 7.60 10.46
C TRP A 27 -11.00 7.43 10.53
N ARG A 28 -11.68 7.75 9.42
CA ARG A 28 -13.11 7.51 9.27
C ARG A 28 -13.34 6.23 8.48
N HIS A 29 -14.17 5.34 9.00
CA HIS A 29 -14.68 4.20 8.23
C HIS A 29 -15.61 4.73 7.13
N ALA A 30 -15.30 4.40 5.87
CA ALA A 30 -15.98 4.96 4.70
C ALA A 30 -16.69 3.91 3.85
N GLY A 31 -16.55 2.62 4.16
CA GLY A 31 -17.28 1.57 3.46
C GLY A 31 -16.81 0.16 3.83
N THR A 32 -17.65 -0.82 3.51
CA THR A 32 -17.36 -2.24 3.68
C THR A 32 -17.77 -3.00 2.43
N TRP A 33 -16.88 -3.87 1.95
CA TRP A 33 -17.13 -4.81 0.86
C TRP A 33 -16.88 -6.25 1.34
N LEU A 34 -17.57 -7.21 0.73
CA LEU A 34 -17.49 -8.62 1.11
C LEU A 34 -17.00 -9.50 -0.06
N ASN A 35 -16.37 -10.63 0.28
CA ASN A 35 -15.92 -11.67 -0.65
C ASN A 35 -15.02 -11.14 -1.78
N ASP A 36 -15.58 -10.94 -2.97
CA ASP A 36 -14.85 -10.50 -4.16
C ASP A 36 -14.82 -8.98 -4.33
N GLY A 37 -15.45 -8.23 -3.43
CA GLY A 37 -15.50 -6.77 -3.48
C GLY A 37 -14.18 -6.05 -3.15
N PHE A 38 -13.06 -6.76 -3.09
CA PHE A 38 -11.74 -6.18 -2.84
C PHE A 38 -11.34 -5.16 -3.91
N ARG A 39 -11.68 -5.41 -5.19
CA ARG A 39 -11.35 -4.49 -6.29
C ARG A 39 -12.10 -3.17 -6.12
N ASP A 40 -13.36 -3.23 -5.76
CA ASP A 40 -14.18 -2.04 -5.54
C ASP A 40 -13.70 -1.26 -4.31
N ALA A 41 -13.32 -1.96 -3.25
CA ALA A 41 -12.70 -1.34 -2.08
C ALA A 41 -11.40 -0.62 -2.44
N PHE A 42 -10.53 -1.22 -3.26
CA PHE A 42 -9.27 -0.60 -3.69
C PHE A 42 -9.51 0.59 -4.63
N LYS A 43 -10.46 0.48 -5.56
CA LYS A 43 -10.89 1.58 -6.44
C LYS A 43 -11.47 2.74 -5.64
N ALA A 44 -12.27 2.46 -4.61
CA ALA A 44 -12.77 3.48 -3.71
C ALA A 44 -11.63 4.16 -2.94
N ALA A 45 -10.70 3.37 -2.37
CA ALA A 45 -9.53 3.90 -1.68
C ALA A 45 -8.63 4.78 -2.57
N ALA A 46 -8.43 4.39 -3.83
CA ALA A 46 -7.59 5.13 -4.77
C ALA A 46 -8.17 6.49 -5.20
N ARG A 47 -9.47 6.73 -4.97
CA ARG A 47 -10.11 8.03 -5.23
C ARG A 47 -9.94 9.03 -4.10
N GLU A 48 -9.53 8.56 -2.94
CA GLU A 48 -9.33 9.37 -1.74
C GLU A 48 -7.88 9.86 -1.67
N ALA A 49 -7.66 11.05 -1.11
CA ALA A 49 -6.31 11.61 -1.01
C ALA A 49 -5.41 10.81 -0.06
N HIS A 50 -5.97 10.23 1.00
CA HIS A 50 -5.27 9.30 1.89
C HIS A 50 -6.25 8.26 2.43
N ALA A 51 -6.05 7.00 2.03
CA ALA A 51 -6.89 5.90 2.48
C ALA A 51 -6.12 4.59 2.63
N TYR A 52 -6.69 3.66 3.40
CA TYR A 52 -6.27 2.27 3.41
C TYR A 52 -7.47 1.33 3.44
N VAL A 53 -7.25 0.10 2.99
CA VAL A 53 -8.21 -0.99 3.09
C VAL A 53 -7.67 -2.04 4.06
N GLU A 54 -8.45 -2.32 5.08
CA GLU A 54 -8.22 -3.43 6.01
C GLU A 54 -9.00 -4.66 5.56
N THR A 55 -8.30 -5.76 5.36
CA THR A 55 -8.92 -7.05 5.06
C THR A 55 -9.01 -7.88 6.33
N THR A 56 -10.20 -8.42 6.60
CA THR A 56 -10.47 -9.35 7.70
C THR A 56 -10.67 -10.78 7.17
N SER A 57 -9.91 -11.73 7.69
CA SER A 57 -10.04 -13.15 7.35
C SER A 57 -11.32 -13.75 7.91
N PRO A 58 -12.12 -14.49 7.11
CA PRO A 58 -13.29 -15.20 7.61
C PRO A 58 -12.94 -16.37 8.53
N HIS A 59 -11.72 -16.89 8.46
CA HIS A 59 -11.32 -18.09 9.18
C HIS A 59 -10.74 -17.78 10.55
N THR A 60 -9.95 -16.71 10.65
CA THR A 60 -9.22 -16.36 11.87
C THR A 60 -9.65 -15.02 12.48
N GLY A 61 -10.39 -14.19 11.75
CA GLY A 61 -10.67 -12.82 12.15
C GLY A 61 -9.45 -11.89 12.07
N ASN A 62 -8.30 -12.37 11.59
CA ASN A 62 -7.09 -11.56 11.45
C ASN A 62 -7.31 -10.42 10.47
N LYS A 63 -6.83 -9.23 10.86
CA LYS A 63 -6.90 -7.99 10.10
C LYS A 63 -5.53 -7.64 9.56
N ILE A 64 -5.46 -7.30 8.28
CA ILE A 64 -4.24 -6.80 7.62
C ILE A 64 -4.55 -5.61 6.73
N VAL A 65 -3.63 -4.67 6.62
CA VAL A 65 -3.70 -3.62 5.58
C VAL A 65 -3.32 -4.25 4.25
N SER A 66 -4.27 -4.38 3.34
CA SER A 66 -4.06 -4.98 2.01
C SER A 66 -3.79 -3.94 0.92
N PHE A 67 -4.23 -2.70 1.16
CA PHE A 67 -4.05 -1.55 0.29
C PHE A 67 -3.86 -0.29 1.14
N LYS A 68 -2.92 0.59 0.76
CA LYS A 68 -2.75 1.92 1.35
C LYS A 68 -2.32 2.89 0.26
N HIS A 69 -2.85 4.11 0.31
CA HIS A 69 -2.54 5.15 -0.65
C HIS A 69 -2.48 6.52 0.03
N ILE A 70 -1.50 7.33 -0.39
CA ILE A 70 -1.37 8.75 -0.07
C ILE A 70 -1.08 9.46 -1.40
N ASN A 71 -1.86 10.47 -1.75
CA ASN A 71 -1.61 11.32 -2.90
C ASN A 71 -0.25 12.02 -2.70
N GLY A 72 0.61 12.05 -3.72
CA GLY A 72 2.00 12.51 -3.57
C GLY A 72 2.95 11.56 -2.82
N GLY A 73 2.46 10.43 -2.30
CA GLY A 73 3.25 9.39 -1.65
C GLY A 73 3.59 9.64 -0.18
N GLY A 74 3.79 8.55 0.56
CA GLY A 74 4.24 8.58 1.96
C GLY A 74 5.76 8.72 2.06
N LEU A 75 6.24 9.07 3.26
CA LEU A 75 7.67 9.11 3.54
C LEU A 75 8.29 7.72 3.33
N CYS A 76 9.41 7.64 2.61
CA CYS A 76 10.06 6.36 2.36
C CYS A 76 10.52 5.73 3.68
N GLU A 77 10.05 4.52 3.97
CA GLU A 77 10.36 3.85 5.23
C GLU A 77 11.81 3.32 5.31
N ILE A 78 12.56 3.37 4.20
CA ILE A 78 13.95 2.90 4.13
C ILE A 78 14.93 4.06 4.29
N CYS A 79 14.77 5.13 3.52
CA CYS A 79 15.70 6.26 3.50
C CYS A 79 15.06 7.61 3.82
N GLY A 80 13.73 7.67 3.91
CA GLY A 80 12.98 8.91 4.11
C GLY A 80 13.38 9.68 5.36
N PRO A 81 13.62 9.05 6.53
CA PRO A 81 14.08 9.77 7.72
C PRO A 81 15.38 10.57 7.52
N ALA A 82 16.27 10.11 6.64
CA ALA A 82 17.54 10.79 6.36
C ALA A 82 17.49 11.71 5.12
N THR A 83 16.61 11.42 4.16
CA THR A 83 16.64 12.06 2.83
C THR A 83 15.41 12.89 2.50
N GLY A 84 14.34 12.80 3.31
CA GLY A 84 13.03 13.38 3.02
C GLY A 84 12.32 12.77 1.81
N ARG A 85 12.87 11.72 1.19
CA ARG A 85 12.31 11.12 -0.03
C ARG A 85 10.99 10.41 0.26
N ARG A 86 10.08 10.51 -0.70
CA ARG A 86 8.72 9.98 -0.63
C ARG A 86 8.44 9.04 -1.80
N GLY A 87 7.40 8.25 -1.68
CA GLY A 87 6.93 7.42 -2.79
C GLY A 87 5.67 6.62 -2.46
N PRO A 88 5.19 5.81 -3.41
CA PRO A 88 3.95 5.07 -3.25
C PRO A 88 4.10 3.90 -2.26
N TRP A 89 2.96 3.42 -1.75
CA TRP A 89 2.90 2.15 -1.05
C TRP A 89 3.23 1.04 -2.05
N THR A 90 4.39 0.42 -1.85
CA THR A 90 5.00 -0.51 -2.77
C THR A 90 4.90 -1.91 -2.17
N ARG A 91 4.34 -2.85 -2.94
CA ARG A 91 4.33 -4.27 -2.59
C ARG A 91 5.64 -4.90 -3.01
N SER A 92 6.19 -5.76 -2.15
CA SER A 92 7.25 -6.71 -2.43
C SER A 92 6.81 -8.13 -2.05
N VAL A 93 7.64 -9.13 -2.30
CA VAL A 93 7.41 -10.51 -1.84
C VAL A 93 7.44 -10.65 -0.31
N ALA A 94 8.13 -9.76 0.39
CA ALA A 94 8.35 -9.87 1.82
C ALA A 94 7.47 -8.92 2.65
N PHE A 95 7.15 -7.75 2.10
CA PHE A 95 6.45 -6.69 2.83
C PHE A 95 5.79 -5.70 1.87
N GLN A 96 4.96 -4.83 2.44
CA GLN A 96 4.45 -3.63 1.77
C GLN A 96 4.85 -2.40 2.59
N LYS A 97 5.42 -1.39 1.92
CA LYS A 97 5.95 -0.17 2.57
C LYS A 97 5.91 1.02 1.62
N PHE A 98 5.94 2.24 2.15
CA PHE A 98 6.23 3.41 1.34
C PHE A 98 7.69 3.41 0.89
N MET A 99 7.91 3.46 -0.43
CA MET A 99 9.25 3.40 -1.02
C MET A 99 9.42 4.47 -2.08
N CYS A 100 10.50 5.26 -1.97
CA CYS A 100 10.90 6.15 -3.05
C CYS A 100 11.43 5.35 -4.24
N ALA A 101 11.49 6.00 -5.42
CA ALA A 101 11.90 5.35 -6.66
C ALA A 101 13.28 4.65 -6.57
N GLU A 102 14.25 5.26 -5.89
CA GLU A 102 15.59 4.68 -5.72
C GLU A 102 15.58 3.41 -4.86
N CYS A 103 14.88 3.45 -3.72
CA CYS A 103 14.76 2.26 -2.86
C CYS A 103 13.96 1.15 -3.55
N ALA A 104 12.91 1.50 -4.30
CA ALA A 104 12.13 0.53 -5.06
C ALA A 104 12.96 -0.13 -6.17
N ALA A 105 13.76 0.65 -6.90
CA ALA A 105 14.67 0.13 -7.92
C ALA A 105 15.74 -0.78 -7.31
N GLY A 106 16.34 -0.40 -6.18
CA GLY A 106 17.29 -1.23 -5.46
C GLY A 106 16.70 -2.55 -4.99
N LEU A 107 15.47 -2.53 -4.47
CA LEU A 107 14.77 -3.75 -4.06
C LEU A 107 14.40 -4.65 -5.24
N GLN A 108 13.99 -4.06 -6.37
CA GLN A 108 13.70 -4.84 -7.58
C GLN A 108 14.97 -5.50 -8.11
N ALA A 109 16.11 -4.79 -8.13
CA ALA A 109 17.40 -5.37 -8.52
C ALA A 109 17.80 -6.54 -7.61
N ALA A 110 17.68 -6.38 -6.29
CA ALA A 110 17.94 -7.47 -5.35
C ALA A 110 16.99 -8.67 -5.57
N SER A 111 15.71 -8.42 -5.83
CA SER A 111 14.76 -9.47 -6.14
C SER A 111 15.09 -10.19 -7.46
N ASP A 112 15.52 -9.45 -8.48
CA ASP A 112 15.91 -9.99 -9.77
C ASP A 112 17.15 -10.89 -9.64
N ASP A 113 18.14 -10.47 -8.84
CA ASP A 113 19.34 -11.27 -8.56
C ASP A 113 18.99 -12.58 -7.83
N ILE A 114 18.07 -12.52 -6.87
CA ILE A 114 17.56 -13.73 -6.20
C ILE A 114 16.85 -14.65 -7.20
N SER A 115 15.93 -14.12 -8.01
CA SER A 115 15.24 -14.92 -9.03
C SER A 115 16.21 -15.59 -10.00
N LYS A 116 17.23 -14.85 -10.45
CA LYS A 116 18.31 -15.38 -11.29
C LYS A 116 19.08 -16.50 -10.61
N SER A 117 19.43 -16.34 -9.33
CA SER A 117 20.16 -17.37 -8.56
C SER A 117 19.34 -18.65 -8.36
N MET A 118 18.02 -18.52 -8.27
CA MET A 118 17.10 -19.64 -8.09
C MET A 118 16.66 -20.29 -9.43
N GLY A 119 17.10 -19.77 -10.57
CA GLY A 119 16.72 -20.28 -11.89
C GLY A 119 15.23 -20.08 -12.21
N VAL A 120 14.56 -19.14 -11.55
CA VAL A 120 13.15 -18.81 -11.81
C VAL A 120 13.04 -17.58 -12.71
N THR A 121 11.98 -17.54 -13.52
CA THR A 121 11.69 -16.39 -14.38
C THR A 121 11.52 -15.13 -13.53
N ARG A 122 11.87 -13.96 -14.10
CA ARG A 122 11.74 -12.65 -13.44
C ARG A 122 10.28 -12.37 -13.06
N TRP A 123 10.02 -12.02 -11.80
CA TRP A 123 8.69 -11.58 -11.34
C TRP A 123 8.73 -10.06 -11.11
N ARG A 124 7.68 -9.34 -11.50
CA ARG A 124 7.46 -7.95 -11.06
C ARG A 124 7.06 -7.95 -9.60
N SER A 125 8.01 -8.28 -8.74
CA SER A 125 7.85 -8.44 -7.31
C SER A 125 7.69 -7.09 -6.62
N VAL A 126 8.31 -6.02 -7.15
CA VAL A 126 8.27 -4.67 -6.57
C VAL A 126 7.45 -3.75 -7.46
N ARG A 127 6.24 -3.38 -7.01
CA ARG A 127 5.37 -2.45 -7.75
C ARG A 127 4.46 -1.63 -6.83
N PRO A 128 4.04 -0.42 -7.26
CA PRO A 128 3.03 0.35 -6.54
C PRO A 128 1.74 -0.46 -6.39
N VAL A 129 1.10 -0.35 -5.22
CA VAL A 129 -0.18 -1.00 -4.95
C VAL A 129 -1.33 -0.30 -5.66
N LEU A 130 -1.15 0.96 -6.09
CA LEU A 130 -2.13 1.65 -6.95
C LEU A 130 -2.41 0.90 -8.25
N ASP A 131 -1.41 0.24 -8.82
CA ASP A 131 -1.57 -0.60 -10.01
C ASP A 131 -2.60 -1.72 -9.79
N ASP A 132 -2.84 -2.15 -8.53
CA ASP A 132 -3.88 -3.14 -8.22
C ASP A 132 -5.30 -2.57 -8.26
N ALA A 133 -5.46 -1.25 -8.09
CA ALA A 133 -6.76 -0.60 -8.19
C ALA A 133 -7.21 -0.40 -9.64
N GLU A 134 -6.29 -0.44 -10.59
CA GLU A 134 -6.56 -0.25 -12.02
C GLU A 134 -6.88 -1.55 -12.78
N LEU A 135 -6.75 -2.71 -12.11
CA LEU A 135 -7.09 -4.06 -12.62
C LEU A 135 -8.58 -4.45 -12.44
#